data_AF-A0A971TFQ4-F1
#
_entry.id   AF-A0A971TFQ4-F1
#
_cell.length_a   1.000
_cell.length_b   1.000
_cell.length_c   1.000
_cell.angle_alpha   90.00
_cell.angle_beta   90.00
_cell.angle_gamma   90.00
#
_symmetry.space_group_name_H-M   'P 1'
#
loop_
_entity.id
_entity.type
_entity.pdbx_description
1 polymer ?
#
loop_
_entity_poly.entity_id
_entity_poly.type
_entity_poly.pdbx_seq_one_letter_code
_entity_poly.pdbx_strand_id
1 'polypeptide(L)'
;MLYGEDEIVDVLDRINQAIYDTLGQGKLVGEKNRYKFVSFVDSPSDTSNLEQLEGGLVVRSAVSGSGGEFNFIGPEPLLNALGISVLRNASNNELDIEVRDAVSGKLINSFQAQSDQNIVGALNSNVELRIDSSLGLEASYDEAAEDFTWQGEENIQVTVQLVDNATVLQMGANRGQVQWLDLMDASSQALGVDEILVVTRAHAAQAMAALDRAIAKVSSQRSSLGAMQNRLDHSMNNLAVAHENLTASESRIRDADMAKNLSAYVQQGIISEAATAMLAQSNQKPQLVMQLLGK
;
A
#
# COMPACT_ATOMS: atom_id res chain seq x y z
N MET A 1 -25.85 -5.92 -28.28
CA MET A 1 -27.32 -5.87 -28.34
C MET A 1 -27.75 -6.91 -29.36
N LEU A 2 -28.74 -7.74 -29.06
CA LEU A 2 -29.29 -8.74 -29.99
C LEU A 2 -30.45 -8.10 -30.78
N TYR A 3 -30.50 -8.34 -32.08
CA TYR A 3 -31.54 -7.84 -32.97
C TYR A 3 -32.46 -8.99 -33.42
N GLY A 4 -33.70 -8.67 -33.81
CA GLY A 4 -34.73 -9.66 -34.14
C GLY A 4 -34.46 -10.53 -35.38
N GLU A 5 -33.36 -10.29 -36.09
CA GLU A 5 -32.91 -11.07 -37.26
C GLU A 5 -31.62 -11.87 -37.01
N ASP A 6 -31.05 -11.82 -35.80
CA ASP A 6 -29.80 -12.54 -35.48
C ASP A 6 -30.04 -14.07 -35.47
N GLU A 7 -29.18 -14.83 -36.18
CA GLU A 7 -29.16 -16.29 -36.09
C GLU A 7 -28.44 -16.75 -34.81
N ILE A 8 -28.62 -18.02 -34.42
CA ILE A 8 -27.94 -18.60 -33.24
C ILE A 8 -26.42 -18.45 -33.33
N VAL A 9 -25.87 -18.51 -34.54
CA VAL A 9 -24.43 -18.29 -34.81
C VAL A 9 -24.00 -16.86 -34.45
N ASP A 10 -24.82 -15.86 -34.78
CA ASP A 10 -24.52 -14.45 -34.44
C ASP A 10 -24.54 -14.23 -32.91
N VAL A 11 -25.42 -14.94 -32.20
CA VAL A 11 -25.48 -14.90 -30.74
C VAL A 11 -24.21 -15.54 -30.14
N LEU A 12 -23.81 -16.71 -30.64
CA LEU A 12 -22.60 -17.41 -30.22
C LEU A 12 -21.35 -16.54 -30.42
N ASP A 13 -21.20 -15.94 -31.59
CA ASP A 13 -20.02 -15.12 -31.91
C ASP A 13 -19.93 -13.89 -31.01
N ARG A 14 -21.07 -13.23 -30.74
CA ARG A 14 -21.09 -12.06 -29.85
C ARG A 14 -20.76 -12.42 -28.40
N ILE A 15 -21.24 -13.56 -27.90
CA ILE A 15 -20.91 -13.99 -26.54
C ILE A 15 -19.44 -14.44 -26.46
N ASN A 16 -18.96 -15.21 -27.44
CA ASN A 16 -17.54 -15.58 -27.53
C ASN A 16 -16.65 -14.35 -27.57
N GLN A 17 -17.00 -13.34 -28.38
CA GLN A 17 -16.25 -12.08 -28.45
C GLN A 17 -16.32 -11.30 -27.14
N ALA A 18 -17.46 -11.26 -26.46
CA ALA A 18 -17.57 -10.64 -25.15
C ALA A 18 -16.65 -11.32 -24.12
N ILE A 19 -16.59 -12.65 -24.10
CA ILE A 19 -15.72 -13.40 -23.18
C ILE A 19 -14.24 -13.20 -23.54
N TYR A 20 -13.91 -13.20 -24.83
CA TYR A 20 -12.53 -13.05 -25.30
C TYR A 20 -11.99 -11.63 -25.09
N ASP A 21 -12.69 -10.60 -25.57
CA ASP A 21 -12.23 -9.21 -25.58
C ASP A 21 -12.64 -8.45 -24.32
N THR A 22 -13.90 -8.57 -23.90
CA THR A 22 -14.45 -7.74 -22.80
C THR A 22 -14.08 -8.30 -21.43
N LEU A 23 -14.16 -9.61 -21.26
CA LEU A 23 -13.70 -10.30 -20.03
C LEU A 23 -12.21 -10.68 -20.09
N GLY A 24 -11.52 -10.37 -21.19
CA GLY A 24 -10.07 -10.48 -21.31
C GLY A 24 -9.52 -11.91 -21.29
N GLN A 25 -10.39 -12.94 -21.36
CA GLN A 25 -9.95 -14.34 -21.31
C GLN A 25 -9.14 -14.75 -22.54
N GLY A 26 -9.19 -13.95 -23.61
CA GLY A 26 -8.36 -14.15 -24.80
C GLY A 26 -6.86 -14.11 -24.55
N LYS A 27 -6.41 -13.44 -23.48
CA LYS A 27 -5.00 -13.44 -23.07
C LYS A 27 -4.50 -14.81 -22.61
N LEU A 28 -5.40 -15.70 -22.17
CA LEU A 28 -5.06 -17.00 -21.61
C LEU A 28 -5.04 -18.12 -22.66
N VAL A 29 -5.81 -17.99 -23.75
CA VAL A 29 -6.04 -19.07 -24.73
C VAL A 29 -5.46 -18.83 -26.12
N GLY A 30 -4.98 -17.62 -26.39
CA GLY A 30 -4.46 -17.21 -27.69
C GLY A 30 -5.53 -17.11 -28.79
N GLU A 31 -5.14 -16.60 -29.96
CA GLU A 31 -6.10 -16.27 -31.04
C GLU A 31 -6.81 -17.48 -31.65
N LYS A 32 -6.20 -18.68 -31.59
CA LYS A 32 -6.75 -19.90 -32.19
C LYS A 32 -8.05 -20.37 -31.53
N ASN A 33 -8.24 -20.03 -30.25
CA ASN A 33 -9.35 -20.52 -29.44
C ASN A 33 -10.43 -19.45 -29.20
N ARG A 34 -10.42 -18.36 -29.99
CA ARG A 34 -11.33 -17.20 -29.82
C ARG A 34 -12.82 -17.56 -29.74
N TYR A 35 -13.26 -18.60 -30.45
CA TYR A 35 -14.66 -18.98 -30.57
C TYR A 35 -15.00 -20.29 -29.83
N LYS A 36 -14.20 -20.67 -28.82
CA LYS A 36 -14.34 -21.92 -28.08
C LYS A 36 -14.90 -21.76 -26.67
N PHE A 37 -15.33 -20.55 -26.29
CA PHE A 37 -15.93 -20.29 -24.97
C PHE A 37 -17.41 -20.64 -24.92
N VAL A 38 -18.12 -20.46 -26.02
CA VAL A 38 -19.53 -20.85 -26.16
C VAL A 38 -19.69 -21.77 -27.35
N SER A 39 -20.23 -22.96 -27.11
CA SER A 39 -20.63 -23.92 -28.14
C SER A 39 -22.14 -24.15 -28.05
N PHE A 40 -22.74 -24.40 -29.22
CA PHE A 40 -24.10 -24.91 -29.32
C PHE A 40 -24.02 -26.41 -29.61
N VAL A 41 -24.72 -27.21 -28.81
CA VAL A 41 -24.71 -28.67 -28.90
C VAL A 41 -25.68 -29.11 -29.99
N ASP A 42 -25.18 -29.26 -31.21
CA ASP A 42 -25.95 -29.72 -32.38
C ASP A 42 -26.02 -31.26 -32.46
N SER A 43 -25.13 -31.96 -31.76
CA SER A 43 -25.17 -33.41 -31.60
C SER A 43 -24.50 -33.77 -30.27
N PRO A 44 -25.17 -34.54 -29.39
CA PRO A 44 -24.58 -34.90 -28.11
C PRO A 44 -23.34 -35.77 -28.35
N SER A 45 -22.22 -35.42 -27.70
CA SER A 45 -21.00 -36.20 -27.77
C SER A 45 -20.98 -37.25 -26.65
N ASP A 46 -20.70 -38.52 -26.98
CA ASP A 46 -20.60 -39.61 -25.97
C ASP A 46 -19.32 -39.51 -25.11
N THR A 47 -18.37 -38.65 -25.51
CA THR A 47 -17.04 -38.52 -24.90
C THR A 47 -16.97 -37.35 -23.91
N SER A 48 -17.76 -36.29 -24.09
CA SER A 48 -17.75 -35.14 -23.19
C SER A 48 -18.87 -35.24 -22.15
N ASN A 49 -18.51 -34.96 -20.89
CA ASN A 49 -19.50 -34.88 -19.81
C ASN A 49 -20.28 -33.55 -19.83
N LEU A 50 -19.95 -32.64 -20.75
CA LEU A 50 -20.42 -31.26 -20.75
C LEU A 50 -21.44 -30.96 -21.87
N GLU A 51 -21.41 -31.70 -22.98
CA GLU A 51 -22.29 -31.48 -24.15
C GLU A 51 -23.32 -32.62 -24.32
N GLN A 52 -24.00 -33.00 -23.23
CA GLN A 52 -24.92 -34.15 -23.23
C GLN A 52 -26.36 -33.82 -23.68
N LEU A 53 -26.73 -32.54 -23.78
CA LEU A 53 -28.09 -32.12 -24.13
C LEU A 53 -28.11 -31.37 -25.46
N GLU A 54 -28.72 -32.01 -26.47
CA GLU A 54 -28.97 -31.42 -27.78
C GLU A 54 -29.83 -30.14 -27.67
N GLY A 55 -29.43 -29.09 -28.38
CA GLY A 55 -30.09 -27.79 -28.37
C GLY A 55 -29.68 -26.87 -27.21
N GLY A 56 -28.74 -27.30 -26.35
CA GLY A 56 -28.18 -26.50 -25.27
C GLY A 56 -27.04 -25.57 -25.72
N LEU A 57 -26.90 -24.43 -25.04
CA LEU A 57 -25.71 -23.57 -25.12
C LEU A 57 -24.81 -23.87 -23.92
N VAL A 58 -23.56 -24.24 -24.17
CA VAL A 58 -22.58 -24.48 -23.11
C VAL A 58 -21.57 -23.34 -23.10
N VAL A 59 -21.50 -22.65 -21.96
CA VAL A 59 -20.56 -21.55 -21.72
C VAL A 59 -19.46 -22.04 -20.79
N ARG A 60 -18.20 -21.81 -21.18
CA ARG A 60 -17.00 -22.25 -20.48
C ARG A 60 -16.05 -21.10 -20.26
N SER A 61 -15.38 -21.08 -19.11
CA SER A 61 -14.33 -20.11 -18.82
C SER A 61 -12.96 -20.74 -19.02
N ALA A 62 -12.04 -19.97 -19.58
CA ALA A 62 -10.63 -20.33 -19.64
C ALA A 62 -9.83 -19.86 -18.40
N VAL A 63 -10.47 -19.14 -17.48
CA VAL A 63 -9.86 -18.71 -16.22
C VAL A 63 -9.99 -19.85 -15.22
N SER A 64 -8.88 -20.23 -14.59
CA SER A 64 -8.88 -21.20 -13.50
C SER A 64 -9.41 -20.53 -12.22
N GLY A 65 -9.92 -21.28 -11.23
CA GLY A 65 -10.36 -20.69 -9.96
C GLY A 65 -11.66 -19.89 -10.02
N SER A 66 -11.95 -19.21 -8.91
CA SER A 66 -13.16 -18.39 -8.69
C SER A 66 -13.31 -17.25 -9.68
N GLY A 67 -12.21 -16.73 -10.23
CA GLY A 67 -12.24 -15.72 -11.30
C GLY A 67 -12.88 -16.19 -12.60
N GLY A 68 -13.08 -17.50 -12.79
CA GLY A 68 -13.76 -18.07 -13.95
C GLY A 68 -15.28 -18.18 -13.84
N GLU A 69 -15.89 -17.73 -12.75
CA GLU A 69 -17.34 -17.81 -12.57
C GLU A 69 -18.10 -16.77 -13.41
N PHE A 70 -19.06 -17.23 -14.22
CA PHE A 70 -19.95 -16.35 -14.96
C PHE A 70 -21.21 -16.02 -14.17
N ASN A 71 -21.45 -14.73 -13.97
CA ASN A 71 -22.68 -14.23 -13.37
C ASN A 71 -23.59 -13.64 -14.45
N PHE A 72 -24.74 -14.27 -14.69
CA PHE A 72 -25.76 -13.75 -15.59
C PHE A 72 -26.72 -12.84 -14.83
N ILE A 73 -26.87 -11.61 -15.31
CA ILE A 73 -27.73 -10.60 -14.69
C ILE A 73 -28.87 -10.26 -15.64
N GLY A 74 -30.11 -10.43 -15.18
CA GLY A 74 -31.28 -10.13 -15.98
C GLY A 74 -32.59 -10.33 -15.21
N PRO A 75 -33.74 -10.04 -15.84
CA PRO A 75 -35.05 -10.32 -15.28
C PRO A 75 -35.22 -11.81 -14.96
N GLU A 76 -35.67 -12.12 -13.74
CA GLU A 76 -35.85 -13.50 -13.25
C GLU A 76 -36.67 -14.40 -14.20
N PRO A 77 -37.77 -13.94 -14.85
CA PRO A 77 -38.50 -14.79 -15.79
C PRO A 77 -37.67 -15.22 -17.00
N LEU A 78 -36.73 -14.38 -17.45
CA LEU A 78 -35.86 -14.70 -18.59
C LEU A 78 -34.75 -15.66 -18.17
N LEU A 79 -34.15 -15.45 -17.00
CA LEU A 79 -33.13 -16.35 -16.47
C LEU A 79 -33.70 -17.76 -16.19
N ASN A 80 -34.91 -17.84 -15.66
CA ASN A 80 -35.60 -19.11 -15.46
C ASN A 80 -36.00 -19.78 -16.78
N ALA A 81 -36.44 -19.00 -17.78
CA ALA A 81 -36.78 -19.52 -19.10
C ALA A 81 -35.56 -20.06 -19.88
N LEU A 82 -34.37 -19.47 -19.65
CA LEU A 82 -33.11 -19.94 -20.22
C LEU A 82 -32.58 -21.22 -19.59
N GLY A 83 -33.16 -21.69 -18.47
CA GLY A 83 -32.83 -22.98 -17.87
C GLY A 83 -31.35 -23.14 -17.51
N ILE A 84 -30.69 -22.07 -17.08
CA ILE A 84 -29.24 -22.05 -16.82
C ILE A 84 -28.90 -23.06 -15.71
N SER A 85 -28.03 -24.02 -16.02
CA SER A 85 -27.50 -24.99 -15.06
C SER A 85 -25.98 -24.94 -15.00
N VAL A 86 -25.43 -24.98 -13.79
CA VAL A 86 -23.98 -25.06 -13.58
C VAL A 86 -23.52 -26.52 -13.76
N LEU A 87 -22.73 -26.76 -14.81
CA LEU A 87 -22.17 -28.09 -15.10
C LEU A 87 -20.91 -28.39 -14.29
N ARG A 88 -20.14 -27.36 -13.93
CA ARG A 88 -18.93 -27.47 -13.11
C ARG A 88 -18.78 -26.23 -12.22
N ASN A 89 -18.57 -26.45 -10.92
CA ASN A 89 -18.26 -25.37 -9.99
C ASN A 89 -16.80 -24.93 -10.16
N ALA A 90 -16.55 -23.62 -10.09
CA ALA A 90 -15.21 -23.08 -9.97
C ALA A 90 -14.58 -23.50 -8.63
N SER A 91 -13.29 -23.81 -8.65
CA SER A 91 -12.51 -24.15 -7.45
C SER A 91 -11.14 -23.51 -7.53
N ASN A 92 -10.72 -22.85 -6.45
CA ASN A 92 -9.42 -22.20 -6.39
C ASN A 92 -8.30 -23.23 -6.30
N ASN A 93 -7.14 -22.84 -6.81
CA ASN A 93 -5.95 -23.67 -6.76
C ASN A 93 -5.33 -23.54 -5.36
N GLU A 94 -4.96 -24.66 -4.76
CA GLU A 94 -4.16 -24.67 -3.54
C GLU A 94 -2.68 -24.58 -3.93
N LEU A 95 -2.01 -23.55 -3.41
CA LEU A 95 -0.64 -23.20 -3.76
C LEU A 95 0.25 -23.33 -2.53
N ASP A 96 1.38 -24.03 -2.70
CA ASP A 96 2.49 -23.99 -1.76
C ASP A 96 3.36 -22.77 -2.09
N ILE A 97 3.41 -21.80 -1.19
CA ILE A 97 4.15 -20.55 -1.40
C ILE A 97 5.39 -20.54 -0.51
N GLU A 98 6.54 -20.28 -1.12
CA GLU A 98 7.79 -20.04 -0.42
C GLU A 98 8.28 -18.62 -0.67
N VAL A 99 8.37 -17.84 0.40
CA VAL A 99 8.92 -16.48 0.36
C VAL A 99 10.38 -16.57 0.76
N ARG A 100 11.27 -16.22 -0.17
CA ARG A 100 12.72 -16.22 0.03
C ARG A 100 13.28 -14.83 -0.18
N ASP A 101 14.32 -14.50 0.57
CA ASP A 101 15.09 -13.29 0.33
C ASP A 101 15.83 -13.42 -1.01
N ALA A 102 15.62 -12.45 -1.91
CA ALA A 102 16.12 -12.53 -3.28
C ALA A 102 17.66 -12.49 -3.39
N VAL A 103 18.36 -11.98 -2.36
CA VAL A 103 19.82 -11.83 -2.39
C VAL A 103 20.50 -12.98 -1.65
N SER A 104 19.99 -13.35 -0.48
CA SER A 104 20.57 -14.36 0.40
C SER A 104 19.97 -15.75 0.23
N GLY A 105 18.85 -15.89 -0.49
CA GLY A 105 18.14 -17.16 -0.70
C GLY A 105 17.52 -17.76 0.56
N LYS A 106 17.62 -17.06 1.71
CA LYS A 106 17.09 -17.51 2.99
C LYS A 106 15.56 -17.53 2.93
N LEU A 107 14.97 -18.62 3.39
CA LEU A 107 13.52 -18.71 3.57
C LEU A 107 13.08 -17.71 4.64
N ILE A 108 12.21 -16.79 4.26
CA ILE A 108 11.54 -15.83 5.14
C ILE A 108 10.28 -16.48 5.69
N ASN A 109 9.49 -17.09 4.82
CA ASN A 109 8.22 -17.71 5.19
C ASN A 109 7.83 -18.80 4.19
N SER A 110 7.02 -19.76 4.62
CA SER A 110 6.38 -20.75 3.74
C SER A 110 5.01 -21.11 4.29
N PHE A 111 4.01 -21.16 3.42
CA PHE A 111 2.62 -21.43 3.80
C PHE A 111 1.81 -21.92 2.59
N GLN A 112 0.70 -22.59 2.89
CA GLN A 112 -0.32 -22.96 1.91
C GLN A 112 -1.37 -21.86 1.83
N ALA A 113 -1.74 -21.47 0.61
CA ALA A 113 -2.83 -20.53 0.38
C ALA A 113 -3.64 -20.92 -0.85
N GLN A 114 -4.91 -20.52 -0.85
CA GLN A 114 -5.74 -20.63 -2.03
C GLN A 114 -5.56 -19.42 -2.93
N SER A 115 -5.54 -19.64 -4.24
CA SER A 115 -5.50 -18.56 -5.23
C SER A 115 -6.69 -17.61 -5.09
N ASP A 116 -6.54 -16.40 -5.63
CA ASP A 116 -7.50 -15.27 -5.60
C ASP A 116 -7.84 -14.74 -4.20
N GLN A 117 -7.31 -15.35 -3.13
CA GLN A 117 -7.43 -14.83 -1.78
C GLN A 117 -6.26 -13.92 -1.44
N ASN A 118 -6.57 -12.90 -0.66
CA ASN A 118 -5.57 -12.03 -0.10
C ASN A 118 -4.81 -12.72 1.03
N ILE A 119 -3.50 -12.78 0.89
CA ILE A 119 -2.57 -13.34 1.84
C ILE A 119 -1.88 -12.19 2.56
N VAL A 120 -2.28 -11.96 3.82
CA VAL A 120 -1.64 -10.96 4.69
C VAL A 120 -0.47 -11.61 5.41
N GLY A 121 0.67 -10.92 5.49
CA GLY A 121 1.80 -11.40 6.29
C GLY A 121 2.75 -12.36 5.55
N ALA A 122 2.61 -12.52 4.23
CA ALA A 122 3.52 -13.34 3.43
C ALA A 122 4.98 -12.85 3.54
N LEU A 123 5.19 -11.53 3.46
CA LEU A 123 6.49 -10.88 3.62
C LEU A 123 6.59 -10.12 4.95
N ASN A 124 5.63 -9.24 5.23
CA ASN A 124 5.47 -8.54 6.51
C ASN A 124 3.99 -8.19 6.73
N SER A 125 3.62 -7.64 7.89
CA SER A 125 2.21 -7.32 8.23
C SER A 125 1.57 -6.24 7.34
N ASN A 126 2.36 -5.47 6.60
CA ASN A 126 1.92 -4.31 5.83
C ASN A 126 1.84 -4.60 4.32
N VAL A 127 2.36 -5.74 3.88
CA VAL A 127 2.32 -6.19 2.49
C VAL A 127 1.34 -7.35 2.39
N GLU A 128 0.30 -7.14 1.58
CA GLU A 128 -0.65 -8.16 1.19
C GLU A 128 -0.25 -8.68 -0.19
N LEU A 129 -0.23 -10.01 -0.31
CA LEU A 129 -0.01 -10.70 -1.57
C LEU A 129 -1.33 -11.29 -2.03
N ARG A 130 -1.70 -11.07 -3.29
CA ARG A 130 -2.79 -11.79 -3.94
C ARG A 130 -2.20 -12.50 -5.14
N ILE A 131 -2.43 -13.80 -5.24
CA ILE A 131 -1.96 -14.62 -6.36
C ILE A 131 -3.17 -14.98 -7.20
N ASP A 132 -3.18 -14.53 -8.45
CA ASP A 132 -4.21 -14.91 -9.40
C ASP A 132 -4.16 -16.41 -9.68
N SER A 133 -5.31 -17.06 -9.71
CA SER A 133 -5.48 -18.48 -10.02
C SER A 133 -4.90 -18.91 -11.38
N SER A 134 -4.85 -17.98 -12.34
CA SER A 134 -4.31 -18.19 -13.69
C SER A 134 -2.84 -17.84 -13.83
N LEU A 135 -2.13 -17.48 -12.74
CA LEU A 135 -0.72 -17.11 -12.81
C LEU A 135 0.11 -18.28 -13.35
N GLY A 136 0.84 -18.06 -14.45
CA GLY A 136 1.70 -19.06 -15.09
C GLY A 136 0.96 -20.25 -15.72
N LEU A 137 -0.36 -20.16 -15.87
CA LEU A 137 -1.16 -21.13 -16.60
C LEU A 137 -1.49 -20.61 -18.00
N GLU A 138 -1.24 -21.42 -19.01
CA GLU A 138 -1.77 -21.25 -20.36
C GLU A 138 -2.96 -22.18 -20.55
N ALA A 139 -4.09 -21.63 -20.99
CA ALA A 139 -5.29 -22.41 -21.26
C ALA A 139 -5.27 -22.87 -22.73
N SER A 140 -5.48 -24.16 -22.96
CA SER A 140 -5.65 -24.73 -24.29
C SER A 140 -6.97 -25.46 -24.37
N TYR A 141 -7.69 -25.29 -25.48
CA TYR A 141 -8.89 -26.06 -25.76
C TYR A 141 -8.51 -27.47 -26.19
N ASP A 142 -9.08 -28.49 -25.53
CA ASP A 142 -8.98 -29.88 -25.95
C ASP A 142 -10.20 -30.23 -26.80
N GLU A 143 -9.97 -30.56 -28.08
CA GLU A 143 -11.04 -30.92 -29.02
C GLU A 143 -11.74 -32.23 -28.67
N ALA A 144 -11.08 -33.14 -27.94
CA ALA A 144 -11.68 -34.42 -27.56
C ALA A 144 -12.54 -34.32 -26.29
N ALA A 145 -12.13 -33.48 -25.34
CA ALA A 145 -12.85 -33.26 -24.09
C ALA A 145 -13.90 -32.13 -24.19
N GLU A 146 -13.88 -31.36 -25.28
CA GLU A 146 -14.72 -30.18 -25.50
C GLU A 146 -14.63 -29.20 -24.31
N ASP A 147 -13.43 -28.97 -23.79
CA ASP A 147 -13.20 -28.13 -22.61
C ASP A 147 -11.82 -27.48 -22.62
N PHE A 148 -11.65 -26.44 -21.81
CA PHE A 148 -10.34 -25.84 -21.57
C PHE A 148 -9.55 -26.67 -20.56
N THR A 149 -8.31 -26.97 -20.94
CA THR A 149 -7.29 -27.57 -20.08
C THR A 149 -6.20 -26.54 -19.81
N TRP A 150 -5.60 -26.57 -18.64
CA TRP A 150 -4.53 -25.64 -18.27
C TRP A 150 -3.20 -26.38 -18.28
N GLN A 151 -2.21 -25.83 -18.96
CA GLN A 151 -0.83 -26.29 -18.91
C GLN A 151 0.02 -25.15 -18.37
N GLY A 152 0.92 -25.45 -17.43
CA GLY A 152 1.74 -24.44 -16.78
C GLY A 152 3.01 -25.05 -16.19
N GLU A 153 3.93 -24.18 -15.79
CA GLU A 153 5.15 -24.60 -15.10
C GLU A 153 4.83 -24.99 -13.64
N GLU A 154 5.40 -26.10 -13.15
CA GLU A 154 5.25 -26.55 -11.75
C GLU A 154 5.87 -25.56 -10.74
N ASN A 155 6.76 -24.66 -11.16
CA ASN A 155 7.46 -23.76 -10.26
C ASN A 155 7.57 -22.35 -10.83
N ILE A 156 6.73 -21.44 -10.32
CA ILE A 156 6.69 -20.03 -10.74
C ILE A 156 7.44 -19.19 -9.70
N GLN A 157 8.48 -18.48 -10.15
CA GLN A 157 9.21 -17.53 -9.29
C GLN A 157 8.87 -16.10 -9.67
N VAL A 158 8.28 -15.36 -8.73
CA VAL A 158 8.01 -13.92 -8.87
C VAL A 158 8.93 -13.14 -7.92
N THR A 159 9.79 -12.31 -8.47
CA THR A 159 10.65 -11.42 -7.69
C THR A 159 9.98 -10.06 -7.54
N VAL A 160 9.61 -9.71 -6.30
CA VAL A 160 9.05 -8.39 -5.96
C VAL A 160 10.12 -7.58 -5.23
N GLN A 161 10.44 -6.39 -5.75
CA GLN A 161 11.32 -5.45 -5.07
C GLN A 161 10.50 -4.50 -4.20
N LEU A 162 10.58 -4.68 -2.89
CA LEU A 162 10.00 -3.73 -1.94
C LEU A 162 10.97 -2.57 -1.75
N VAL A 163 10.50 -1.35 -1.99
CA VAL A 163 11.22 -0.12 -1.64
C VAL A 163 10.45 0.54 -0.51
N ASP A 164 11.11 0.71 0.64
CA ASP A 164 10.57 1.49 1.73
C ASP A 164 10.60 2.98 1.35
N ASN A 165 9.42 3.54 1.07
CA ASN A 165 9.22 4.95 0.76
C ASN A 165 8.45 5.66 1.88
N ALA A 166 8.56 5.17 3.12
CA ALA A 166 7.93 5.79 4.27
C ALA A 166 8.38 7.25 4.39
N THR A 167 7.42 8.12 4.70
CA THR A 167 7.71 9.55 4.90
C THR A 167 8.45 9.71 6.22
N VAL A 168 9.57 10.42 6.22
CA VAL A 168 10.37 10.65 7.43
C VAL A 168 10.14 12.07 7.93
N LEU A 169 9.67 12.19 9.17
CA LEU A 169 9.50 13.46 9.86
C LEU A 169 10.69 13.72 10.77
N GLN A 170 11.43 14.80 10.54
CA GLN A 170 12.46 15.28 11.47
C GLN A 170 11.79 16.04 12.62
N MET A 171 11.83 15.49 13.83
CA MET A 171 11.10 16.01 15.00
C MET A 171 12.04 16.61 16.06
N GLY A 172 13.28 16.93 15.70
CA GLY A 172 14.23 17.50 16.64
C GLY A 172 15.37 18.26 15.96
N ALA A 173 16.13 19.01 16.74
CA ALA A 173 17.20 19.87 16.24
C ALA A 173 18.44 19.06 15.77
N ASN A 174 18.64 17.85 16.29
CA ASN A 174 19.83 17.05 16.00
C ASN A 174 19.57 15.99 14.92
N ARG A 175 20.60 15.68 14.14
CA ARG A 175 20.56 14.63 13.10
C ARG A 175 20.17 13.28 13.71
N GLY A 176 19.23 12.59 13.08
CA GLY A 176 18.74 11.28 13.52
C GLY A 176 17.54 11.31 14.47
N GLN A 177 17.08 12.49 14.88
CA GLN A 177 15.82 12.66 15.63
C GLN A 177 14.63 12.65 14.67
N VAL A 178 14.38 11.49 14.06
CA VAL A 178 13.33 11.28 13.07
C VAL A 178 12.25 10.31 13.55
N GLN A 179 11.06 10.47 13.00
CA GLN A 179 9.95 9.52 13.12
C GLN A 179 9.50 9.11 11.73
N TRP A 180 9.39 7.79 11.53
CA TRP A 180 8.86 7.22 10.31
C TRP A 180 7.33 7.28 10.34
N LEU A 181 6.74 7.75 9.25
CA LEU A 181 5.32 7.81 8.97
C LEU A 181 5.01 6.85 7.82
N ASP A 182 4.33 5.76 8.16
CA ASP A 182 3.80 4.81 7.20
C ASP A 182 2.37 5.23 6.82
N LEU A 183 2.11 5.34 5.50
CA LEU A 183 0.80 5.67 4.95
C LEU A 183 0.37 4.54 4.03
N MET A 184 -0.72 3.88 4.41
CA MET A 184 -1.42 2.90 3.59
C MET A 184 -2.00 3.56 2.32
N ASP A 185 -1.94 2.85 1.19
CA ASP A 185 -2.80 3.13 0.04
C ASP A 185 -4.25 2.72 0.37
N ALA A 186 -5.17 3.68 0.31
CA ALA A 186 -6.59 3.50 0.59
C ALA A 186 -7.45 3.41 -0.67
N SER A 187 -6.84 3.12 -1.83
CA SER A 187 -7.57 2.81 -3.07
C SER A 187 -8.47 1.56 -2.93
N SER A 188 -9.51 1.45 -3.75
CA SER A 188 -10.41 0.27 -3.78
C SER A 188 -9.64 -1.02 -4.01
N GLN A 189 -8.63 -0.97 -4.89
CA GLN A 189 -7.75 -2.08 -5.19
C GLN A 189 -6.90 -2.49 -3.98
N ALA A 190 -6.23 -1.55 -3.31
CA ALA A 190 -5.40 -1.84 -2.14
C ALA A 190 -6.21 -2.32 -0.93
N LEU A 191 -7.47 -1.92 -0.83
CA LEU A 191 -8.41 -2.38 0.19
C LEU A 191 -9.06 -3.73 -0.16
N GLY A 192 -8.93 -4.21 -1.41
CA GLY A 192 -9.53 -5.44 -1.89
C GLY A 192 -11.06 -5.36 -2.06
N VAL A 193 -11.58 -4.18 -2.41
CA VAL A 193 -13.02 -3.89 -2.55
C VAL A 193 -13.43 -3.45 -3.95
N ASP A 194 -12.55 -3.63 -4.95
CA ASP A 194 -12.77 -3.17 -6.32
C ASP A 194 -13.85 -3.99 -7.06
N GLU A 195 -13.87 -5.31 -6.84
CA GLU A 195 -14.76 -6.26 -7.56
C GLU A 195 -15.79 -6.90 -6.63
N ILE A 196 -16.47 -6.09 -5.81
CA ILE A 196 -17.51 -6.61 -4.92
C ILE A 196 -18.79 -6.94 -5.72
N LEU A 197 -19.18 -8.22 -5.67
CA LEU A 197 -20.44 -8.72 -6.21
C LEU A 197 -21.45 -8.98 -5.08
N VAL A 198 -22.71 -8.60 -5.29
CA VAL A 198 -23.81 -8.80 -4.32
C VAL A 198 -25.00 -9.50 -4.97
N VAL A 199 -24.74 -10.27 -6.03
CA VAL A 199 -25.80 -10.88 -6.86
C VAL A 199 -26.42 -12.11 -6.19
N THR A 200 -25.62 -12.89 -5.47
CA THR A 200 -26.07 -14.09 -4.75
C THR A 200 -25.90 -13.91 -3.24
N ARG A 201 -26.57 -14.75 -2.44
CA ARG A 201 -26.37 -14.74 -0.98
C ARG A 201 -24.92 -15.07 -0.59
N ALA A 202 -24.26 -15.95 -1.35
CA ALA A 202 -22.86 -16.30 -1.13
C ALA A 202 -21.95 -15.11 -1.45
N HIS A 203 -22.14 -14.45 -2.61
CA HIS A 203 -21.40 -13.25 -2.98
C HIS A 203 -21.61 -12.11 -1.98
N ALA A 204 -22.84 -11.90 -1.51
CA ALA A 204 -23.13 -10.92 -0.46
C ALA A 204 -22.39 -11.21 0.85
N ALA A 205 -22.30 -12.47 1.28
CA ALA A 205 -21.55 -12.84 2.48
C ALA A 205 -20.04 -12.61 2.32
N GLN A 206 -19.47 -12.95 1.15
CA GLN A 206 -18.07 -12.68 0.83
C GLN A 206 -17.78 -11.18 0.76
N ALA A 207 -18.69 -10.41 0.15
CA ALA A 207 -18.64 -8.95 0.09
C ALA A 207 -18.58 -8.33 1.48
N MET A 208 -19.44 -8.78 2.41
CA MET A 208 -19.42 -8.33 3.80
C MET A 208 -18.07 -8.63 4.46
N ALA A 209 -17.54 -9.84 4.30
CA ALA A 209 -16.23 -10.20 4.86
C ALA A 209 -15.07 -9.39 4.25
N ALA A 210 -15.13 -9.03 2.97
CA ALA A 210 -14.16 -8.15 2.33
C ALA A 210 -14.25 -6.72 2.89
N LEU A 211 -15.46 -6.18 3.03
CA LEU A 211 -15.70 -4.86 3.60
C LEU A 211 -15.26 -4.76 5.07
N ASP A 212 -15.56 -5.76 5.89
CA ASP A 212 -15.14 -5.79 7.29
C ASP A 212 -13.60 -5.76 7.42
N ARG A 213 -12.90 -6.50 6.55
CA ARG A 213 -11.44 -6.46 6.48
C ARG A 213 -10.91 -5.09 6.05
N ALA A 214 -11.51 -4.49 5.02
CA ALA A 214 -11.13 -3.15 4.57
C ALA A 214 -11.35 -2.10 5.68
N ILE A 215 -12.48 -2.15 6.37
CA ILE A 215 -12.80 -1.27 7.50
C ILE A 215 -11.77 -1.46 8.62
N ALA A 216 -11.44 -2.72 8.97
CA ALA A 216 -10.45 -3.01 10.01
C ALA A 216 -9.07 -2.45 9.65
N LYS A 217 -8.63 -2.57 8.38
CA LYS A 217 -7.36 -1.99 7.90
C LYS A 217 -7.34 -0.47 8.04
N VAL A 218 -8.36 0.21 7.52
CA VAL A 218 -8.46 1.68 7.62
C VAL A 218 -8.52 2.14 9.07
N SER A 219 -9.26 1.42 9.91
CA SER A 219 -9.36 1.71 11.34
C SER A 219 -8.02 1.56 12.06
N SER A 220 -7.27 0.50 11.75
CA SER A 220 -5.92 0.29 12.25
C SER A 220 -4.98 1.42 11.85
N GLN A 221 -4.99 1.81 10.57
CA GLN A 221 -4.18 2.92 10.07
C GLN A 221 -4.54 4.24 10.78
N ARG A 222 -5.83 4.55 10.95
CA ARG A 222 -6.28 5.73 11.70
C ARG A 222 -5.82 5.71 13.15
N SER A 223 -5.84 4.55 13.79
CA SER A 223 -5.33 4.39 15.16
C SER A 223 -3.83 4.65 15.24
N SER A 224 -3.05 4.14 14.29
CA SER A 224 -1.60 4.38 14.21
C SER A 224 -1.29 5.87 14.01
N LEU A 225 -2.01 6.54 13.11
CA LEU A 225 -1.87 7.98 12.89
C LEU A 225 -2.27 8.80 14.12
N GLY A 226 -3.32 8.42 14.84
CA GLY A 226 -3.70 9.06 16.10
C GLY A 226 -2.64 8.92 17.19
N ALA A 227 -2.02 7.74 17.30
CA ALA A 227 -0.90 7.53 18.22
C ALA A 227 0.31 8.40 17.83
N MET A 228 0.60 8.53 16.54
CA MET A 228 1.66 9.44 16.05
C MET A 228 1.34 10.91 16.33
N GLN A 229 0.09 11.35 16.16
CA GLN A 229 -0.35 12.70 16.53
C GLN A 229 -0.10 12.97 18.02
N ASN A 230 -0.51 12.07 18.92
CA ASN A 230 -0.24 12.22 20.36
C ASN A 230 1.26 12.33 20.65
N ARG A 231 2.06 11.52 19.97
CA ARG A 231 3.52 11.51 20.14
C ARG A 231 4.17 12.79 19.60
N LEU A 232 3.66 13.33 18.50
CA LEU A 232 4.04 14.65 17.97
C LEU A 232 3.69 15.76 18.96
N ASP A 233 2.48 15.76 19.53
CA ASP A 233 2.06 16.76 20.52
C ASP A 233 2.95 16.73 21.76
N HIS A 234 3.27 15.54 22.28
CA HIS A 234 4.22 15.41 23.38
C HIS A 234 5.62 15.89 23.01
N SER A 235 6.09 15.58 21.81
CA SER A 235 7.40 16.01 21.32
C SER A 235 7.45 17.54 21.15
N MET A 236 6.40 18.15 20.60
CA MET A 236 6.27 19.60 20.47
C MET A 236 6.30 20.29 21.83
N ASN A 237 5.54 19.79 22.80
CA ASN A 237 5.54 20.34 24.16
C ASN A 237 6.92 20.23 24.81
N ASN A 238 7.61 19.10 24.65
CA ASN A 238 8.97 18.94 25.16
C ASN A 238 9.96 19.88 24.47
N LEU A 239 9.85 20.06 23.16
CA LEU A 239 10.68 21.02 22.42
C LEU A 239 10.42 22.46 22.84
N ALA A 240 9.16 22.84 23.09
CA ALA A 240 8.81 24.17 23.56
C ALA A 240 9.43 24.47 24.94
N VAL A 241 9.35 23.51 25.87
CA VAL A 241 9.98 23.62 27.19
C VAL A 241 11.50 23.66 27.08
N ALA A 242 12.10 22.82 26.22
CA ALA A 242 13.54 22.84 25.99
C ALA A 242 13.99 24.18 25.38
N HIS A 243 13.22 24.72 24.44
CA HIS A 243 13.46 26.02 23.82
C HIS A 243 13.40 27.13 24.87
N GLU A 244 12.36 27.18 25.70
CA GLU A 244 12.26 28.17 26.79
C GLU A 244 13.45 28.11 27.75
N ASN A 245 13.85 26.91 28.17
CA ASN A 245 15.00 26.73 29.06
C ASN A 245 16.32 27.15 28.42
N LEU A 246 16.51 26.87 27.13
CA LEU A 246 17.70 27.27 26.39
C LEU A 246 17.75 28.78 26.21
N THR A 247 16.65 29.42 25.81
CA THR A 247 16.55 30.88 25.69
C THR A 247 16.78 31.57 27.04
N ALA A 248 16.21 31.05 28.13
CA ALA A 248 16.45 31.59 29.47
C ALA A 248 17.92 31.44 29.90
N SER A 249 18.57 30.33 29.55
CA SER A 249 19.98 30.10 29.84
C SER A 249 20.89 30.98 28.99
N GLU A 250 20.57 31.17 27.72
CA GLU A 250 21.24 32.11 26.81
C GLU A 250 21.16 33.55 27.35
N SER A 251 19.97 34.01 27.77
CA SER A 251 19.80 35.33 28.37
C SER A 251 20.67 35.48 29.62
N ARG A 252 20.67 34.50 30.52
CA ARG A 252 21.50 34.54 31.74
C ARG A 252 22.99 34.61 31.45
N ILE A 253 23.47 33.84 30.47
CA ILE A 253 24.88 33.87 30.06
C ILE A 253 25.21 35.25 29.49
N ARG A 254 24.38 35.76 28.58
CA ARG A 254 24.59 37.06 27.94
C ARG A 254 24.57 38.22 28.95
N ASP A 255 23.64 38.19 29.90
CA ASP A 255 23.54 39.22 30.94
C ASP A 255 24.73 39.17 31.91
N ALA A 256 25.17 37.98 32.30
CA ALA A 256 26.36 37.80 33.15
C ALA A 256 27.64 38.27 32.44
N ASP A 257 27.81 37.92 31.16
CA ASP A 257 28.93 38.37 30.34
C ASP A 257 28.91 39.89 30.14
N MET A 258 27.73 40.47 29.91
CA MET A 258 27.59 41.93 29.80
C MET A 258 27.93 42.63 31.12
N ALA A 259 27.45 42.12 32.25
CA ALA A 259 27.76 42.66 33.58
C ALA A 259 29.27 42.59 33.89
N LYS A 260 29.93 41.49 33.52
CA LYS A 260 31.39 41.34 33.67
C LYS A 260 32.14 42.36 32.80
N ASN A 261 31.76 42.51 31.54
CA ASN A 261 32.38 43.48 30.62
C ASN A 261 32.15 44.94 31.06
N LEU A 262 30.93 45.27 31.52
CA LEU A 262 30.60 46.58 32.08
C LEU A 262 31.39 46.88 33.35
N SER A 263 31.54 45.90 34.25
CA SER A 263 32.34 46.06 35.48
C SER A 263 33.82 46.30 35.17
N ALA A 264 34.38 45.54 34.23
CA ALA A 264 35.75 45.75 33.76
C ALA A 264 35.91 47.13 33.09
N TYR A 265 34.94 47.55 32.27
CA TYR A 265 34.93 48.87 31.64
C TYR A 265 34.87 50.01 32.67
N VAL A 266 33.96 49.92 33.65
CA VAL A 266 33.85 50.90 34.74
C VAL A 266 35.13 50.93 35.59
N GLN A 267 35.69 49.76 35.93
CA GLN A 267 36.95 49.68 36.67
C GLN A 267 38.08 50.37 35.90
N GLN A 268 38.18 50.15 34.59
CA GLN A 268 39.21 50.76 33.76
C GLN A 268 38.99 52.27 33.60
N GLY A 269 37.74 52.72 33.54
CA GLY A 269 37.36 54.13 33.61
C GLY A 269 37.77 54.79 34.93
N ILE A 270 37.46 54.17 36.07
CA ILE A 270 37.87 54.65 37.40
C ILE A 270 39.39 54.66 37.52
N ILE A 271 40.11 53.66 37.02
CA ILE A 271 41.58 53.66 37.00
C ILE A 271 42.10 54.83 36.16
N SER A 272 41.48 55.14 35.02
CA SER A 272 41.86 56.28 34.17
C SER A 272 41.61 57.63 34.86
N GLU A 273 40.46 57.79 35.52
CA GLU A 273 40.11 58.98 36.29
C GLU A 273 40.98 59.14 37.55
N ALA A 274 41.27 58.04 38.25
CA ALA A 274 42.19 58.01 39.37
C ALA A 274 43.63 58.28 38.93
N ALA A 275 44.07 57.77 37.77
CA ALA A 275 45.38 58.06 37.21
C ALA A 275 45.53 59.54 36.85
N THR A 276 44.50 60.16 36.28
CA THR A 276 44.50 61.61 35.99
C THR A 276 44.46 62.45 37.26
N ALA A 277 43.65 62.09 38.27
CA ALA A 277 43.64 62.74 39.58
C ALA A 277 44.98 62.58 40.33
N MET A 278 45.59 61.39 40.29
CA MET A 278 46.92 61.12 40.86
C MET A 278 48.02 61.87 40.13
N LEU A 279 47.97 61.97 38.80
CA LEU A 279 48.87 62.83 38.03
C LEU A 279 48.72 64.29 38.42
N ALA A 280 47.49 64.80 38.57
CA ALA A 280 47.24 66.17 39.03
C ALA A 280 47.79 66.41 40.45
N GLN A 281 47.58 65.48 41.39
CA GLN A 281 48.08 65.58 42.76
C GLN A 281 49.61 65.43 42.83
N SER A 282 50.19 64.55 42.00
CA SER A 282 51.64 64.38 41.87
C SER A 282 52.30 65.61 41.24
N ASN A 283 51.63 66.33 40.34
CA ASN A 283 52.11 67.60 39.79
C ASN A 283 52.04 68.75 40.82
N GLN A 284 51.11 68.69 41.78
CA GLN A 284 50.99 69.69 42.85
C GLN A 284 52.03 69.51 43.98
N LYS A 285 52.47 68.27 44.26
CA LYS A 285 53.48 67.99 45.30
C LYS A 285 54.83 68.72 45.08
N PRO A 286 55.45 68.71 43.88
CA PRO A 286 56.66 69.46 43.57
C PRO A 286 56.46 70.98 43.72
N GLN A 287 55.28 71.51 43.38
CA GLN A 287 54.98 72.94 43.51
C GLN A 287 54.96 73.39 44.99
N LEU A 288 54.46 72.54 45.89
CA LEU A 288 54.51 72.77 47.34
C LEU A 288 55.95 72.72 47.89
N VAL A 289 56.79 71.82 47.37
CA VAL A 289 58.21 71.75 47.76
C VAL A 289 59.00 72.95 47.21
N MET A 290 58.66 73.45 46.02
CA MET A 290 59.29 74.64 45.44
C MET A 290 58.92 75.93 46.20
N GLN A 291 57.75 75.99 46.83
CA GLN A 291 57.41 77.07 47.77
C GLN A 291 58.20 77.01 49.09
N LEU A 292 58.67 75.83 49.50
CA LEU A 292 59.50 75.62 50.69
C LEU A 292 61.01 75.81 50.41
N LEU A 293 61.46 75.69 49.16
CA LEU A 293 62.85 75.95 48.73
C LEU A 293 63.05 77.38 48.16
N GLY A 294 61.96 78.11 47.92
CA GLY A 294 61.98 79.49 47.40
C GLY A 294 61.91 80.59 48.47
N LYS A 295 62.10 80.24 49.75
CA LYS A 295 62.24 81.17 50.87
C LYS A 295 63.53 80.92 51.63
#